data_AF-A0A1B6JFI1-F1
#
_entry.id   AF-A0A1B6JFI1-F1
#
_cell.length_a   1.000
_cell.length_b   1.000
_cell.length_c   1.000
_cell.angle_alpha   90.00
_cell.angle_beta   90.00
_cell.angle_gamma   90.00
#
_symmetry.space_group_name_H-M   'P 1'
#
loop_
_entity.id
_entity.type
_entity.pdbx_description
1 polymer ?
#
loop_
_entity_poly.entity_id
_entity_poly.type
_entity_poly.pdbx_seq_one_letter_code
_entity_poly.pdbx_strand_id
1 'polypeptide(L)'
;IKLRTGIVGIERSIQEKHKATDKSISAAFQDLSKLMTMAKDMVQLSKNISDKIREKQGEITEDETVRFKSYLLSLGIDDPVTRDSCRNESQFHKSLAKQLAEFLKQPIEEMGGMMALADVYCRVNRARGLELLSPEDLLTAAQMMRSLDLPVRLHRFDSGVMVLQLASHNSAAIV
;
A
#
# COMPACT_ATOMS: atom_id res chain seq x y z
N ILE A 1 32.18 -12.95 36.69
CA ILE A 1 30.94 -13.62 37.21
C ILE A 1 30.29 -12.67 38.19
N LYS A 2 29.21 -11.97 37.81
CA LYS A 2 28.53 -11.01 38.70
C LYS A 2 27.50 -11.78 39.53
N LEU A 3 27.92 -12.28 40.70
CA LEU A 3 27.05 -12.98 41.64
C LEU A 3 25.94 -12.02 42.11
N ARG A 4 24.71 -12.28 41.65
CA ARG A 4 23.51 -11.57 42.08
C ARG A 4 22.75 -12.50 43.02
N THR A 5 22.84 -12.26 44.31
CA THR A 5 22.08 -13.00 45.32
C THR A 5 21.20 -11.99 46.08
N GLY A 6 19.88 -12.08 45.92
CA GLY A 6 18.88 -11.29 46.67
C GLY A 6 17.93 -10.46 45.81
N ILE A 7 16.70 -10.23 46.33
CA ILE A 7 15.61 -9.45 45.69
C ILE A 7 16.08 -8.04 45.34
N VAL A 8 16.88 -7.41 46.20
CA VAL A 8 17.47 -6.07 45.99
C VAL A 8 18.41 -6.03 44.77
N GLY A 9 19.11 -7.13 44.48
CA GLY A 9 19.98 -7.23 43.30
C GLY A 9 19.20 -7.37 41.99
N ILE A 10 18.03 -8.00 42.05
CA ILE A 10 17.09 -8.09 40.92
C ILE A 10 16.44 -6.72 40.69
N GLU A 11 15.97 -6.05 41.75
CA GLU A 11 15.37 -4.71 41.67
C GLU A 11 16.33 -3.68 41.06
N ARG A 12 17.60 -3.66 41.53
CA ARG A 12 18.64 -2.80 40.93
C ARG A 12 18.91 -3.16 39.47
N SER A 13 18.90 -4.44 39.10
CA SER A 13 19.06 -4.85 37.70
C SER A 13 17.90 -4.42 36.81
N ILE A 14 16.68 -4.44 37.33
CA ILE A 14 15.48 -4.01 36.62
C ILE A 14 15.55 -2.50 36.40
N GLN A 15 15.88 -1.73 37.44
CA GLN A 15 16.11 -0.28 37.31
C GLN A 15 17.24 0.08 36.34
N GLU A 16 18.37 -0.63 36.38
CA GLU A 16 19.47 -0.43 35.43
C GLU A 16 19.03 -0.70 33.98
N LYS A 17 18.24 -1.75 33.75
CA LYS A 17 17.67 -2.06 32.43
C LYS A 17 16.69 -0.98 31.97
N HIS A 18 15.75 -0.55 32.81
CA HIS A 18 14.83 0.54 32.49
C HIS A 18 15.59 1.81 32.13
N LYS A 19 16.60 2.20 32.92
CA LYS A 19 17.41 3.38 32.65
C LYS A 19 18.21 3.28 31.35
N ALA A 20 18.68 2.08 30.99
CA ALA A 20 19.34 1.84 29.70
C ALA A 20 18.35 1.92 28.54
N THR A 21 17.16 1.33 28.69
CA THR A 21 16.07 1.40 27.71
C THR A 21 15.60 2.83 27.49
N ASP A 22 15.40 3.63 28.55
CA ASP A 22 14.97 5.03 28.46
C ASP A 22 15.99 5.91 27.73
N LYS A 23 17.28 5.67 27.96
CA LYS A 23 18.36 6.33 27.21
C LYS A 23 18.34 5.94 25.74
N SER A 24 18.18 4.65 25.45
CA SER A 24 18.09 4.15 24.07
C SER A 24 16.87 4.72 23.35
N ILE A 25 15.73 4.81 24.03
CA ILE A 25 14.50 5.40 23.50
C ILE A 25 14.70 6.90 23.24
N SER A 26 15.29 7.63 24.18
CA SER A 26 15.55 9.07 24.01
C SER A 26 16.49 9.37 22.85
N ALA A 27 17.55 8.57 22.68
CA ALA A 27 18.46 8.69 21.55
C ALA A 27 17.75 8.41 20.22
N ALA A 28 16.93 7.36 20.16
CA ALA A 28 16.13 7.03 18.97
C ALA A 28 15.16 8.16 18.58
N PHE A 29 14.50 8.79 19.55
CA PHE A 29 13.60 9.93 19.28
C PHE A 29 14.35 11.17 18.78
N GLN A 30 15.54 11.45 19.30
CA GLN A 30 16.36 12.56 18.80
C GLN A 30 16.77 12.33 17.34
N ASP A 31 17.17 11.12 16.98
CA ASP A 31 17.56 10.80 15.62
C ASP A 31 16.36 10.77 14.67
N LEU A 32 15.19 10.28 15.12
CA LEU A 32 13.94 10.40 14.37
C LEU A 32 13.59 11.87 14.11
N SER A 33 13.75 12.76 15.10
CA SER A 33 13.50 14.20 14.92
C SER A 33 14.45 14.84 13.91
N LYS A 34 15.72 14.42 13.84
CA LYS A 34 16.66 14.88 12.81
C LYS A 34 16.22 14.38 11.43
N LEU A 35 15.84 13.10 11.33
CA LEU A 35 15.33 12.51 10.09
C LEU A 35 14.09 13.27 9.57
N MET A 36 13.15 13.60 10.47
CA MET A 36 11.95 14.39 10.13
C MET A 36 12.30 15.79 9.64
N THR A 37 13.29 16.44 10.26
CA THR A 37 13.77 17.76 9.80
C THR A 37 14.35 17.67 8.39
N MET A 38 15.15 16.65 8.09
CA MET A 38 15.72 16.47 6.75
C MET A 38 14.64 16.12 5.69
N ALA A 39 13.66 15.31 6.07
CA ALA A 39 12.53 14.97 5.20
C ALA A 39 11.63 16.18 4.91
N LYS A 40 11.47 17.11 5.85
CA LYS A 40 10.61 18.29 5.72
C LYS A 40 10.98 19.15 4.51
N ASP A 41 12.27 19.38 4.29
CA ASP A 41 12.76 20.20 3.17
C ASP A 41 12.48 19.51 1.83
N MET A 42 12.69 18.19 1.75
CA MET A 42 12.36 17.39 0.56
C MET A 42 10.85 17.41 0.28
N VAL A 43 10.00 17.26 1.29
CA VAL A 43 8.54 17.30 1.14
C VAL A 43 8.08 18.68 0.67
N GLN A 44 8.63 19.75 1.24
CA GLN A 44 8.28 21.11 0.86
C GLN A 44 8.71 21.44 -0.59
N LEU A 45 9.90 21.00 -0.98
CA LEU A 45 10.37 21.14 -2.37
C LEU A 45 9.46 20.38 -3.35
N SER A 46 9.13 19.13 -3.03
CA SER A 46 8.21 18.31 -3.83
C SER A 46 6.85 18.97 -4.02
N LYS A 47 6.27 19.56 -2.97
CA LYS A 47 5.00 20.31 -3.06
C LYS A 47 5.11 21.53 -3.98
N ASN A 48 6.16 22.32 -3.83
CA ASN A 48 6.40 23.49 -4.68
C ASN A 48 6.58 23.10 -6.16
N ILE A 49 7.21 21.95 -6.44
CA ILE A 49 7.34 21.42 -7.80
C ILE A 49 5.97 20.99 -8.33
N SER A 50 5.17 20.25 -7.54
CA SER A 50 3.80 19.87 -7.92
C SER A 50 2.95 21.09 -8.26
N ASP A 51 3.02 22.15 -7.46
CA ASP A 51 2.29 23.40 -7.71
C ASP A 51 2.75 24.10 -9.00
N LYS A 52 4.06 24.17 -9.26
CA LYS A 52 4.59 24.72 -10.52
C LYS A 52 4.21 23.89 -11.75
N ILE A 53 4.18 22.57 -11.63
CA ILE A 53 3.72 21.68 -12.71
C ILE A 53 2.24 21.95 -13.01
N ARG A 54 1.42 22.22 -11.97
CA ARG A 54 0.01 22.61 -12.14
C ARG A 54 -0.15 23.93 -12.87
N GLU A 55 0.68 24.92 -12.57
CA GLU A 55 0.62 26.26 -13.16
C GLU A 55 1.10 26.32 -14.62
N LYS A 56 2.03 25.44 -15.01
CA LYS A 56 2.66 25.41 -16.35
C LYS A 56 2.11 24.34 -17.30
N GLN A 57 0.87 23.87 -17.10
CA GLN A 57 0.23 22.85 -17.95
C GLN A 57 0.24 23.27 -19.44
N GLY A 58 1.23 22.80 -20.20
CA GLY A 58 1.44 23.12 -21.61
C GLY A 58 2.89 23.01 -22.08
N GLU A 59 3.89 23.25 -21.21
CA GLU A 59 5.32 23.25 -21.59
C GLU A 59 6.10 21.99 -21.15
N ILE A 60 5.52 21.16 -20.28
CA ILE A 60 6.24 20.04 -19.64
C ILE A 60 5.87 18.71 -20.32
N THR A 61 6.88 17.92 -20.64
CA THR A 61 6.74 16.59 -21.25
C THR A 61 5.95 15.63 -20.34
N GLU A 62 5.02 14.86 -20.92
CA GLU A 62 4.17 13.92 -20.16
C GLU A 62 5.02 12.87 -19.40
N ASP A 63 6.17 12.46 -19.94
CA ASP A 63 7.08 11.48 -19.31
C ASP A 63 7.76 11.99 -18.03
N GLU A 64 8.10 13.28 -17.96
CA GLU A 64 8.73 13.86 -16.76
C GLU A 64 7.73 13.97 -15.61
N THR A 65 6.50 14.34 -15.93
CA THR A 65 5.38 14.35 -14.96
C THR A 65 5.09 12.94 -14.46
N VAL A 66 5.22 11.93 -15.33
CA VAL A 66 5.01 10.51 -14.98
C VAL A 66 6.03 10.02 -13.97
N ARG A 67 7.32 10.27 -14.20
CA ARG A 67 8.40 9.87 -13.28
C ARG A 67 8.27 10.58 -11.95
N PHE A 68 7.96 11.87 -11.97
CA PHE A 68 7.81 12.64 -10.75
C PHE A 68 6.67 12.11 -9.85
N LYS A 69 5.53 11.74 -10.44
CA LYS A 69 4.43 11.08 -9.69
C LYS A 69 4.84 9.75 -9.05
N SER A 70 5.60 8.91 -9.77
CA SER A 70 6.11 7.64 -9.22
C SER A 70 7.03 7.86 -8.02
N TYR A 71 7.79 8.95 -8.02
CA TYR A 71 8.66 9.34 -6.92
C TYR A 71 7.86 9.82 -5.70
N LEU A 72 6.82 10.64 -5.89
CA LEU A 72 5.94 11.10 -4.80
C LEU A 72 5.25 9.92 -4.08
N LEU A 73 4.73 8.96 -4.86
CA LEU A 73 4.11 7.75 -4.32
C LEU A 73 5.12 6.91 -3.54
N SER A 74 6.33 6.75 -4.05
CA SER A 74 7.41 6.02 -3.36
C SER A 74 7.84 6.70 -2.05
N LEU A 75 7.70 8.02 -1.96
CA LEU A 75 7.95 8.80 -0.75
C LEU A 75 6.75 8.84 0.21
N GLY A 76 5.59 8.30 -0.17
CA GLY A 76 4.36 8.36 0.63
C GLY A 76 3.80 9.77 0.79
N ILE A 77 4.06 10.67 -0.16
CA ILE A 77 3.51 12.02 -0.16
C ILE A 77 2.19 11.99 -0.93
N ASP A 78 1.07 12.20 -0.24
CA ASP A 78 -0.24 12.37 -0.87
C ASP A 78 -0.20 13.50 -1.91
N ASP A 79 -0.61 13.18 -3.12
CA ASP A 79 -0.44 14.04 -4.29
C ASP A 79 -1.45 15.21 -4.32
N PRO A 80 -1.02 16.49 -4.33
CA PRO A 80 -1.91 17.64 -4.46
C PRO A 80 -2.26 18.01 -5.91
N VAL A 81 -1.73 17.34 -6.95
CA VAL A 81 -2.15 17.59 -8.35
C VAL A 81 -3.45 16.86 -8.70
N THR A 82 -4.54 17.31 -8.08
CA THR A 82 -5.90 16.96 -8.49
C THR A 82 -6.28 17.69 -9.78
N ARG A 83 -6.32 16.94 -10.88
CA ARG A 83 -7.31 17.05 -11.99
C ARG A 83 -7.15 15.91 -13.01
N ASP A 84 -5.96 15.30 -13.10
CA ASP A 84 -5.66 14.13 -13.95
C ASP A 84 -5.29 12.88 -13.14
N SER A 85 -6.03 12.63 -12.05
CA SER A 85 -5.89 11.46 -11.17
C SER A 85 -6.08 10.10 -11.87
N CYS A 86 -6.34 10.07 -13.18
CA CYS A 86 -6.78 8.85 -13.89
C CYS A 86 -5.71 8.15 -14.74
N ARG A 87 -4.48 8.69 -14.90
CA ARG A 87 -3.51 8.11 -15.87
C ARG A 87 -2.38 7.27 -15.27
N ASN A 88 -1.84 7.60 -14.09
CA ASN A 88 -0.62 6.96 -13.56
C ASN A 88 -0.80 6.04 -12.35
N GLU A 89 -1.61 6.40 -11.35
CA GLU A 89 -2.16 5.40 -10.41
C GLU A 89 -2.77 4.26 -11.21
N SER A 90 -3.47 4.63 -12.27
CA SER A 90 -3.98 3.71 -13.28
C SER A 90 -2.91 2.77 -13.86
N GLN A 91 -1.66 3.16 -14.12
CA GLN A 91 -0.65 2.25 -14.69
C GLN A 91 -0.12 1.21 -13.68
N PHE A 92 0.19 1.63 -12.45
CA PHE A 92 0.56 0.71 -11.39
C PHE A 92 -0.59 -0.25 -11.09
N HIS A 93 -1.80 0.27 -10.87
CA HIS A 93 -2.98 -0.56 -10.64
C HIS A 93 -3.37 -1.40 -11.87
N LYS A 94 -3.06 -0.96 -13.11
CA LYS A 94 -3.21 -1.76 -14.34
C LYS A 94 -2.28 -2.96 -14.36
N SER A 95 -1.00 -2.77 -14.04
CA SER A 95 -0.04 -3.89 -14.01
C SER A 95 -0.39 -4.85 -12.89
N LEU A 96 -0.76 -4.31 -11.72
CA LEU A 96 -1.22 -5.08 -10.58
C LEU A 96 -2.49 -5.86 -10.91
N ALA A 97 -3.48 -5.25 -11.57
CA ALA A 97 -4.71 -5.91 -11.99
C ALA A 97 -4.44 -7.12 -12.91
N LYS A 98 -3.51 -6.98 -13.88
CA LYS A 98 -3.12 -8.07 -14.77
C LYS A 98 -2.44 -9.21 -14.00
N GLN A 99 -1.49 -8.90 -13.12
CA GLN A 99 -0.81 -9.89 -12.29
C GLN A 99 -1.78 -10.63 -11.36
N LEU A 100 -2.70 -9.89 -10.72
CA LEU A 100 -3.72 -10.46 -9.85
C LEU A 100 -4.67 -11.36 -10.63
N ALA A 101 -5.10 -10.95 -11.83
CA ALA A 101 -5.99 -11.77 -12.65
C ALA A 101 -5.33 -13.08 -13.08
N GLU A 102 -4.04 -13.06 -13.43
CA GLU A 102 -3.29 -14.28 -13.77
C GLU A 102 -3.12 -15.19 -12.55
N PHE A 103 -2.71 -14.63 -11.42
CA PHE A 103 -2.48 -15.38 -10.17
C PHE A 103 -3.77 -15.98 -9.59
N LEU A 104 -4.89 -15.26 -9.68
CA LEU A 104 -6.16 -15.65 -9.06
C LEU A 104 -7.04 -16.50 -9.95
N LYS A 105 -6.74 -16.62 -11.26
CA LYS A 105 -7.57 -17.37 -12.21
C LYS A 105 -7.82 -18.80 -11.75
N GLN A 106 -6.76 -19.59 -11.57
CA GLN A 106 -6.87 -20.98 -11.14
C GLN A 106 -7.49 -21.11 -9.72
N PRO A 107 -7.05 -20.34 -8.71
CA PRO A 107 -7.70 -20.33 -7.39
C PRO A 107 -9.21 -20.05 -7.39
N ILE A 108 -9.70 -19.15 -8.25
CA ILE A 108 -11.13 -18.81 -8.32
C ILE A 108 -11.89 -19.91 -9.06
N GLU A 109 -11.32 -20.52 -10.10
CA GLU A 109 -11.91 -21.67 -10.80
C GLU A 109 -12.08 -22.86 -9.85
N GLU A 110 -11.09 -23.15 -9.01
CA GLU A 110 -11.15 -24.23 -8.01
C GLU A 110 -12.21 -23.99 -6.91
N MET A 111 -12.51 -22.72 -6.59
CA MET A 111 -13.46 -22.33 -5.53
C MET A 111 -14.91 -22.16 -6.05
N GLY A 112 -15.23 -22.67 -7.25
CA GLY A 112 -16.59 -22.60 -7.79
C GLY A 112 -16.94 -21.29 -8.50
N GLY A 113 -15.93 -20.53 -8.91
CA GLY A 113 -16.09 -19.42 -9.85
C GLY A 113 -16.16 -18.02 -9.23
N MET A 114 -16.15 -17.93 -7.90
CA MET A 114 -16.16 -16.68 -7.14
C MET A 114 -15.33 -16.78 -5.85
N MET A 115 -14.77 -15.66 -5.41
CA MET A 115 -13.99 -15.56 -4.16
C MET A 115 -14.22 -14.20 -3.51
N ALA A 116 -14.38 -14.16 -2.19
CA ALA A 116 -14.53 -12.90 -1.47
C ALA A 116 -13.26 -12.06 -1.56
N LEU A 117 -13.39 -10.74 -1.69
CA LEU A 117 -12.24 -9.85 -1.81
C LEU A 117 -11.32 -9.91 -0.57
N ALA A 118 -11.89 -10.19 0.61
CA ALA A 118 -11.14 -10.42 1.84
C ALA A 118 -10.25 -11.68 1.75
N ASP A 119 -10.79 -12.78 1.23
CA ASP A 119 -10.02 -14.02 1.04
C ASP A 119 -8.92 -13.84 0.00
N VAL A 120 -9.22 -13.11 -1.08
CA VAL A 120 -8.24 -12.70 -2.10
C VAL A 120 -7.11 -11.91 -1.45
N TYR A 121 -7.42 -10.91 -0.63
CA TYR A 121 -6.42 -10.11 0.08
C TYR A 121 -5.47 -10.98 0.91
N CYS A 122 -6.04 -11.85 1.75
CA CYS A 122 -5.26 -12.77 2.58
C CYS A 122 -4.41 -13.72 1.74
N ARG A 123 -4.94 -14.26 0.64
CA ARG A 123 -4.25 -15.23 -0.22
C ARG A 123 -3.08 -14.61 -0.97
N VAL A 124 -3.27 -13.41 -1.53
CA VAL A 124 -2.22 -12.65 -2.23
C VAL A 124 -1.10 -12.27 -1.26
N ASN A 125 -1.44 -11.70 -0.11
CA ASN A 125 -0.44 -11.27 0.87
C ASN A 125 0.32 -12.44 1.50
N ARG A 126 -0.36 -13.57 1.70
CA ARG A 126 0.30 -14.81 2.15
C ARG A 126 1.28 -15.36 1.11
N ALA A 127 0.99 -15.20 -0.18
CA ALA A 127 1.89 -15.61 -1.26
C ALA A 127 3.10 -14.67 -1.44
N ARG A 128 2.96 -13.38 -1.12
CA ARG A 128 4.02 -12.37 -1.27
C ARG A 128 5.03 -12.33 -0.11
N GLY A 129 4.62 -12.67 1.10
CA GLY A 129 5.52 -12.79 2.27
C GLY A 129 5.99 -11.45 2.86
N LEU A 130 6.86 -10.72 2.15
CA LEU A 130 7.47 -9.46 2.63
C LEU A 130 6.91 -8.21 1.94
N GLU A 131 6.58 -8.28 0.65
CA GLU A 131 6.03 -7.15 -0.12
C GLU A 131 4.50 -7.16 -0.07
N LEU A 132 3.96 -6.87 1.10
CA LEU A 132 2.51 -6.87 1.33
C LEU A 132 1.81 -5.79 0.51
N LEU A 133 0.65 -6.13 -0.03
CA LEU A 133 -0.24 -5.20 -0.71
C LEU A 133 -1.19 -4.55 0.30
N SER A 134 -1.44 -3.25 0.14
CA SER A 134 -2.45 -2.56 0.94
C SER A 134 -3.88 -2.96 0.51
N PRO A 135 -4.88 -2.87 1.40
CA PRO A 135 -6.27 -3.15 1.03
C PRO A 135 -6.80 -2.21 -0.07
N GLU A 136 -6.36 -0.95 -0.05
CA GLU A 136 -6.76 0.07 -1.02
C GLU A 136 -6.19 -0.23 -2.41
N ASP A 137 -4.90 -0.60 -2.49
CA ASP A 137 -4.27 -0.96 -3.77
C ASP A 137 -4.93 -2.19 -4.42
N LEU A 138 -5.29 -3.20 -3.60
CA LEU A 138 -6.00 -4.38 -4.08
C LEU A 138 -7.36 -3.99 -4.64
N LEU A 139 -8.10 -3.14 -3.93
CA LEU A 139 -9.42 -2.69 -4.33
C LEU A 139 -9.37 -1.87 -5.63
N THR A 140 -8.47 -0.91 -5.72
CA THR A 140 -8.28 -0.07 -6.91
C THR A 140 -7.89 -0.92 -8.11
N ALA A 141 -6.95 -1.86 -7.94
CA ALA A 141 -6.60 -2.82 -9.01
C ALA A 141 -7.78 -3.71 -9.42
N ALA A 142 -8.57 -4.21 -8.46
CA ALA A 142 -9.75 -5.02 -8.73
C ALA A 142 -10.83 -4.26 -9.51
N GLN A 143 -11.05 -2.98 -9.23
CA GLN A 143 -11.98 -2.13 -9.98
C GLN A 143 -11.55 -1.95 -11.44
N MET A 144 -10.23 -1.89 -11.69
CA MET A 144 -9.66 -1.77 -13.03
C MET A 144 -9.75 -3.05 -13.86
N MET A 145 -9.98 -4.21 -13.25
CA MET A 145 -10.07 -5.47 -14.00
C MET A 145 -11.20 -5.46 -15.03
N ARG A 146 -12.31 -4.76 -14.74
CA ARG A 146 -13.44 -4.63 -15.67
C ARG A 146 -13.10 -3.75 -16.87
N SER A 147 -12.35 -2.67 -16.68
CA SER A 147 -11.97 -1.76 -17.78
C SER A 147 -10.87 -2.34 -18.67
N LEU A 148 -10.08 -3.28 -18.15
CA LEU A 148 -9.04 -4.01 -18.88
C LEU A 148 -9.52 -5.30 -19.56
N ASP A 149 -10.82 -5.62 -19.44
CA ASP A 149 -11.45 -6.85 -19.93
C ASP A 149 -10.71 -8.14 -19.51
N LEU A 150 -10.35 -8.21 -18.23
CA LEU A 150 -9.67 -9.37 -17.66
C LEU A 150 -10.65 -10.51 -17.34
N PRO A 151 -10.19 -11.77 -17.29
CA PRO A 151 -11.02 -12.94 -17.04
C PRO A 151 -11.62 -12.97 -15.63
N VAL A 152 -11.10 -12.18 -14.71
CA VAL A 152 -11.59 -12.02 -13.34
C VAL A 152 -12.15 -10.61 -13.19
N ARG A 153 -13.34 -10.47 -12.60
CA ARG A 153 -14.04 -9.18 -12.47
C ARG A 153 -14.54 -8.99 -11.04
N LEU A 154 -14.47 -7.74 -10.59
CA LEU A 154 -15.03 -7.31 -9.31
C LEU A 154 -16.56 -7.16 -9.41
N HIS A 155 -17.27 -7.83 -8.52
CA HIS A 155 -18.71 -7.71 -8.32
C HIS A 155 -19.01 -7.27 -6.89
N ARG A 156 -20.06 -6.45 -6.73
CA ARG A 156 -20.54 -5.97 -5.44
C ARG A 156 -22.00 -6.34 -5.30
N PHE A 157 -22.33 -7.09 -4.26
CA PHE A 157 -23.70 -7.44 -3.92
C PHE A 157 -24.42 -6.30 -3.21
N ASP A 158 -25.75 -6.35 -3.17
CA ASP A 158 -26.60 -5.38 -2.46
C ASP A 158 -26.31 -5.32 -0.95
N SER A 159 -25.82 -6.43 -0.38
CA SER A 159 -25.33 -6.50 0.99
C SER A 159 -24.06 -5.66 1.26
N GLY A 160 -23.43 -5.14 0.20
CA GLY A 160 -22.16 -4.43 0.26
C GLY A 160 -20.93 -5.34 0.18
N VAL A 161 -21.10 -6.66 0.18
CA VAL A 161 -20.01 -7.63 0.05
C VAL A 161 -19.41 -7.56 -1.36
N MET A 162 -18.08 -7.56 -1.43
CA MET A 162 -17.32 -7.46 -2.67
C MET A 162 -16.63 -8.80 -2.96
N VAL A 163 -16.79 -9.30 -4.18
CA VAL A 163 -16.24 -10.59 -4.63
C VAL A 163 -15.54 -10.44 -5.98
N LEU A 164 -14.51 -11.24 -6.21
CA LEU A 164 -13.94 -11.47 -7.53
C LEU A 164 -14.56 -12.73 -8.12
N GLN A 165 -15.12 -12.62 -9.32
CA GLN A 165 -15.73 -13.74 -10.05
C GLN A 165 -15.14 -13.85 -11.45
N LEU A 166 -15.18 -15.05 -12.05
CA LEU A 166 -14.81 -15.20 -13.46
C LEU A 166 -15.82 -14.49 -14.36
N ALA A 167 -15.35 -13.97 -15.49
CA ALA A 167 -16.19 -13.34 -16.51
C ALA A 167 -17.23 -14.30 -17.11
N SER A 168 -16.95 -15.62 -17.08
CA SER A 168 -17.87 -16.69 -17.48
C SER A 168 -18.97 -16.95 -16.45
N HIS A 169 -18.76 -16.61 -15.18
CA HIS A 169 -19.76 -16.73 -14.13
C HIS A 169 -20.62 -15.46 -14.12
N ASN A 170 -21.76 -15.53 -14.80
CA ASN A 170 -22.76 -14.47 -14.78
C ASN A 170 -23.65 -14.65 -13.53
N SER A 171 -23.68 -13.65 -12.65
CA SER A 171 -24.35 -13.67 -11.34
C SER A 171 -25.89 -13.76 -11.42
N ALA A 172 -26.45 -13.83 -12.62
CA ALA A 172 -27.89 -14.01 -12.87
C ALA A 172 -28.39 -15.44 -12.62
N ALA A 173 -27.51 -16.39 -12.30
CA ALA A 173 -27.86 -17.80 -12.07
C ALA A 173 -27.95 -18.22 -10.60
N ILE A 174 -27.81 -17.28 -9.66
CA ILE A 174 -27.88 -17.57 -8.22
C ILE A 174 -29.13 -16.88 -7.67
N VAL A 175 -30.26 -17.58 -7.76
CA VAL A 175 -31.50 -17.32 -6.99
C VAL A 175 -31.60 -18.37 -5.91
#